data_AF-A0A1I0CZS9-F1
#
_entry.id   AF-A0A1I0CZS9-F1
#
_cell.length_a   1.000
_cell.length_b   1.000
_cell.length_c   1.000
_cell.angle_alpha   90.00
_cell.angle_beta   90.00
_cell.angle_gamma   90.00
#
_symmetry.space_group_name_H-M   'P 1'
#
loop_
_entity.id
_entity.type
_entity.pdbx_description
1 polymer ?
#
loop_
_entity_poly.entity_id
_entity_poly.type
_entity_poly.pdbx_seq_one_letter_code
_entity_poly.pdbx_strand_id
1 'polypeptide(L)'
;MMNELLKNIIEIAPLYAKALQQDVAIGISDNEQFLALFETENLKYPFKAGTKVKDTAYIKELEQVIKTKEPHVFYIPKKVTGRVDIKSIIAPIMDNGEMVGCISLSINMEEEARHEDYSSILRLCANSAKPMAARERRQSDKKGEGEVVETLLEIQDGIVQSAEHGK
;
A
#
# COMPACT_ATOMS: atom_id res chain seq x y z
N MET A 1 -10.83 -18.21 -11.26
CA MET A 1 -10.51 -18.47 -9.84
C MET A 1 -9.65 -17.29 -9.38
N MET A 2 -9.95 -16.69 -8.23
CA MET A 2 -9.22 -15.50 -7.75
C MET A 2 -7.83 -15.91 -7.27
N ASN A 3 -6.82 -15.09 -7.52
CA ASN A 3 -5.47 -15.32 -7.00
C ASN A 3 -5.48 -15.28 -5.45
N GLU A 4 -4.79 -16.22 -4.80
CA GLU A 4 -4.81 -16.36 -3.33
C GLU A 4 -4.18 -15.15 -2.61
N LEU A 5 -3.16 -14.51 -3.19
CA LEU A 5 -2.57 -13.30 -2.62
C LEU A 5 -3.59 -12.16 -2.61
N LEU A 6 -4.33 -11.96 -3.70
CA LEU A 6 -5.41 -10.97 -3.76
C LEU A 6 -6.49 -11.25 -2.71
N LYS A 7 -6.89 -12.51 -2.56
CA LYS A 7 -7.85 -12.94 -1.54
C LYS A 7 -7.38 -12.57 -0.13
N ASN A 8 -6.14 -12.92 0.21
CA ASN A 8 -5.55 -12.62 1.51
C ASN A 8 -5.47 -11.11 1.76
N ILE A 9 -5.10 -10.32 0.74
CA ILE A 9 -5.04 -8.86 0.84
C ILE A 9 -6.43 -8.26 1.09
N ILE A 10 -7.46 -8.76 0.41
CA ILE A 10 -8.86 -8.35 0.62
C ILE A 10 -9.30 -8.62 2.07
N GLU A 11 -8.94 -9.78 2.61
CA GLU A 11 -9.32 -10.16 3.98
C GLU A 11 -8.68 -9.26 5.05
N ILE A 12 -7.43 -8.82 4.84
CA ILE A 12 -6.70 -7.99 5.82
C ILE A 12 -6.89 -6.48 5.60
N ALA A 13 -7.38 -6.04 4.44
CA ALA A 13 -7.52 -4.63 4.11
C ALA A 13 -8.31 -3.79 5.13
N PRO A 14 -9.44 -4.26 5.71
CA PRO A 14 -10.14 -3.53 6.76
C PRO A 14 -9.29 -3.27 8.01
N LEU A 15 -8.31 -4.13 8.28
CA LEU A 15 -7.40 -3.95 9.42
C LEU A 15 -6.42 -2.81 9.17
N TYR A 16 -5.96 -2.61 7.92
CA TYR A 16 -5.12 -1.48 7.57
C TYR A 16 -5.85 -0.15 7.74
N ALA A 17 -7.11 -0.07 7.31
CA ALA A 17 -7.93 1.13 7.51
C ALA A 17 -8.05 1.49 9.00
N LYS A 18 -8.26 0.49 9.87
CA LYS A 18 -8.31 0.69 11.34
C LYS A 18 -6.95 1.08 11.93
N ALA A 19 -5.87 0.44 11.47
CA ALA A 19 -4.52 0.66 12.01
C ALA A 19 -4.00 2.08 11.71
N LEU A 20 -4.35 2.63 10.55
CA LEU A 20 -3.93 3.97 10.14
C LEU A 20 -4.58 5.09 10.96
N GLN A 21 -5.66 4.80 11.72
CA GLN A 21 -6.40 5.78 12.55
C GLN A 21 -6.69 7.09 11.80
N GLN A 22 -7.00 6.94 10.51
CA GLN A 22 -7.24 8.02 9.57
C GLN A 22 -8.48 7.70 8.74
N ASP A 23 -9.08 8.74 8.21
CA ASP A 23 -10.13 8.65 7.22
C ASP A 23 -9.54 8.18 5.88
N VAL A 24 -9.49 6.86 5.71
CA VAL A 24 -8.87 6.19 4.56
C VAL A 24 -9.84 5.24 3.86
N ALA A 25 -9.85 5.29 2.54
CA ALA A 25 -10.49 4.30 1.69
C ALA A 25 -9.44 3.41 1.02
N ILE A 26 -9.76 2.13 0.85
CA ILE A 26 -8.91 1.14 0.22
C ILE A 26 -9.63 0.53 -0.97
N GLY A 27 -8.99 0.52 -2.13
CA GLY A 27 -9.44 -0.21 -3.31
C GLY A 27 -8.51 -1.35 -3.65
N ILE A 28 -9.06 -2.49 -4.06
CA ILE A 28 -8.28 -3.63 -4.54
C ILE A 28 -8.86 -4.05 -5.88
N SER A 29 -7.99 -4.25 -6.87
CA SER A 29 -8.35 -4.73 -8.20
C SER A 29 -7.46 -5.89 -8.61
N ASP A 30 -7.97 -6.72 -9.51
CA ASP A 30 -7.10 -7.48 -10.41
C ASP A 30 -6.73 -6.59 -11.62
N ASN A 31 -6.23 -7.21 -12.69
CA ASN A 31 -5.87 -6.51 -13.93
C ASN A 31 -7.08 -6.10 -14.80
N GLU A 32 -8.30 -6.50 -14.44
CA GLU A 32 -9.53 -6.26 -15.22
C GLU A 32 -10.56 -5.40 -14.47
N GLN A 33 -10.77 -5.64 -13.18
CA GLN A 33 -11.86 -5.09 -12.38
C GLN A 33 -11.50 -4.90 -10.90
N PHE A 34 -12.24 -4.01 -10.24
CA PHE A 34 -12.18 -3.85 -8.79
C PHE A 34 -12.81 -5.07 -8.10
N LEU A 35 -12.06 -5.68 -7.18
CA LEU A 35 -12.47 -6.84 -6.41
C LEU A 35 -13.10 -6.45 -5.07
N ALA A 36 -12.56 -5.41 -4.43
CA ALA A 36 -13.04 -4.92 -3.15
C ALA A 36 -12.83 -3.41 -3.01
N LEU A 37 -13.75 -2.77 -2.29
CA LEU A 37 -13.70 -1.36 -1.93
C LEU A 37 -14.09 -1.24 -0.47
N PHE A 38 -13.22 -0.63 0.32
CA PHE A 38 -13.45 -0.32 1.73
C PHE A 38 -13.48 1.18 1.85
N GLU A 39 -14.66 1.72 2.16
CA GLU A 39 -14.93 3.14 2.14
C GLU A 39 -15.23 3.67 3.54
N THR A 40 -15.09 4.97 3.71
CA THR A 40 -15.55 5.70 4.90
C THR A 40 -16.77 6.54 4.57
N GLU A 41 -17.26 7.34 5.53
CA GLU A 41 -18.35 8.28 5.28
C GLU A 41 -17.94 9.41 4.33
N ASN A 42 -16.71 9.88 4.44
CA ASN A 42 -16.18 11.01 3.68
C ASN A 42 -15.51 10.59 2.36
N LEU A 43 -14.95 9.38 2.31
CA LEU A 43 -14.28 8.84 1.13
C LEU A 43 -15.11 7.72 0.49
N LYS A 44 -15.79 8.09 -0.59
CA LYS A 44 -16.64 7.21 -1.40
C LYS A 44 -16.08 7.09 -2.81
N TYR A 45 -16.02 5.86 -3.33
CA TYR A 45 -15.76 5.63 -4.74
C TYR A 45 -17.05 5.83 -5.54
N PRO A 46 -16.98 6.40 -6.76
CA PRO A 46 -18.15 6.56 -7.62
C PRO A 46 -18.56 5.25 -8.32
N PHE A 47 -17.93 4.12 -7.96
CA PHE A 47 -18.12 2.81 -8.55
C PHE A 47 -18.12 1.74 -7.46
N LYS A 48 -18.38 0.47 -7.83
CA LYS A 48 -18.51 -0.65 -6.89
C LYS A 48 -17.54 -1.77 -7.25
N ALA A 49 -17.38 -2.74 -6.35
CA ALA A 49 -16.74 -4.01 -6.70
C ALA A 49 -17.44 -4.63 -7.92
N GLY A 50 -16.65 -5.21 -8.83
CA GLY A 50 -17.07 -5.71 -10.14
C GLY A 50 -17.00 -4.67 -11.26
N THR A 51 -16.81 -3.37 -10.96
CA THR A 51 -16.58 -2.37 -12.02
C THR A 51 -15.23 -2.62 -12.69
N LYS A 52 -15.21 -2.62 -14.02
CA LYS A 52 -13.96 -2.79 -14.78
C LYS A 52 -13.07 -1.56 -14.60
N VAL A 53 -11.78 -1.78 -14.46
CA VAL A 53 -10.78 -0.71 -14.25
C VAL A 53 -10.88 0.37 -15.34
N LYS A 54 -11.01 -0.07 -16.60
CA LYS A 54 -11.13 0.79 -17.79
C LYS A 54 -12.37 1.67 -17.82
N ASP A 55 -13.41 1.31 -17.07
CA ASP A 55 -14.67 2.06 -17.02
C ASP A 55 -14.64 3.15 -15.94
N THR A 56 -13.51 3.30 -15.23
CA THR A 56 -13.33 4.31 -14.17
C THR A 56 -12.52 5.51 -14.65
N ALA A 57 -12.72 6.65 -13.98
CA ALA A 57 -11.94 7.85 -14.23
C ALA A 57 -10.45 7.72 -13.82
N TYR A 58 -10.08 6.64 -13.12
CA TYR A 58 -8.75 6.40 -12.55
C TYR A 58 -7.86 5.50 -13.40
N ILE A 59 -8.28 5.21 -14.64
CA ILE A 59 -7.56 4.31 -15.54
C ILE A 59 -6.13 4.80 -15.82
N LYS A 60 -5.92 6.11 -15.95
CA LYS A 60 -4.60 6.68 -16.26
C LYS A 60 -3.59 6.43 -15.14
N GLU A 61 -4.04 6.54 -13.90
CA GLU A 61 -3.24 6.33 -12.70
C GLU A 61 -2.91 4.85 -12.52
N LEU A 62 -3.85 3.94 -12.84
CA LEU A 62 -3.56 2.50 -12.88
C LEU A 62 -2.61 2.13 -14.03
N GLU A 63 -2.76 2.73 -15.21
CA GLU A 63 -1.87 2.53 -16.35
C GLU A 63 -0.42 2.89 -16.01
N GLN A 64 -0.20 3.93 -15.21
CA GLN A 64 1.15 4.26 -14.71
C GLN A 64 1.74 3.10 -13.91
N VAL A 65 0.99 2.55 -12.96
CA VAL A 65 1.45 1.44 -12.12
C VAL A 65 1.69 0.17 -12.94
N ILE A 66 0.80 -0.14 -13.89
CA ILE A 66 0.97 -1.30 -14.78
C ILE A 66 2.25 -1.16 -15.62
N LYS A 67 2.53 0.04 -16.12
CA LYS A 67 3.71 0.32 -16.95
C LYS A 67 5.00 0.29 -16.16
N THR A 68 5.04 0.92 -14.98
CA THR A 68 6.27 1.06 -14.20
C THR A 68 6.52 -0.10 -13.27
N LYS A 69 5.47 -0.84 -12.88
CA LYS A 69 5.47 -1.79 -11.77
C LYS A 69 5.95 -1.16 -10.46
N GLU A 70 5.78 0.14 -10.33
CA GLU A 70 6.13 0.93 -9.14
C GLU A 70 4.90 1.66 -8.61
N PRO A 71 4.83 1.93 -7.29
CA PRO A 71 3.77 2.73 -6.72
C PRO A 71 3.65 4.11 -7.37
N HIS A 72 2.42 4.54 -7.60
CA HIS A 72 2.08 5.85 -8.13
C HIS A 72 1.31 6.65 -7.10
N VAL A 73 1.80 7.85 -6.78
CA VAL A 73 1.18 8.78 -5.84
C VAL A 73 0.60 9.95 -6.63
N PHE A 74 -0.65 10.30 -6.34
CA PHE A 74 -1.33 11.41 -7.00
C PHE A 74 -2.32 12.09 -6.05
N TYR A 75 -2.75 13.28 -6.45
CA TYR A 75 -3.65 14.11 -5.68
C TYR A 75 -4.92 14.37 -6.49
N ILE A 76 -6.07 14.18 -5.83
CA ILE A 76 -7.38 14.43 -6.40
C ILE A 76 -7.96 15.65 -5.64
N PRO A 77 -8.08 16.81 -6.31
CA PRO A 77 -8.58 18.00 -5.65
C PRO A 77 -10.07 17.89 -5.36
N LYS A 78 -10.52 18.55 -4.30
CA LYS A 78 -11.92 18.64 -3.84
C LYS A 78 -12.91 19.01 -4.94
N LYS A 79 -12.49 19.81 -5.93
CA LYS A 79 -13.32 20.15 -7.10
C LYS A 79 -13.74 18.93 -7.94
N VAL A 80 -12.97 17.83 -7.88
CA VAL A 80 -13.25 16.57 -8.58
C VAL A 80 -14.10 15.64 -7.70
N THR A 81 -13.82 15.58 -6.40
CA THR A 81 -14.53 14.69 -5.45
C THR A 81 -15.84 15.29 -4.94
N GLY A 82 -15.99 16.62 -5.02
CA GLY A 82 -17.11 17.39 -4.51
C GLY A 82 -17.11 17.61 -2.99
N ARG A 83 -16.17 17.01 -2.23
CA ARG A 83 -16.21 17.02 -0.75
C ARG A 83 -14.88 17.33 -0.08
N VAL A 84 -13.83 16.57 -0.39
CA VAL A 84 -12.54 16.61 0.30
C VAL A 84 -11.37 16.48 -0.66
N ASP A 85 -10.24 17.05 -0.30
CA ASP A 85 -8.96 16.77 -0.95
C ASP A 85 -8.49 15.35 -0.62
N ILE A 86 -8.05 14.61 -1.65
CA ILE A 86 -7.63 13.22 -1.49
C ILE A 86 -6.19 13.07 -1.99
N LYS A 87 -5.32 12.52 -1.15
CA LYS A 87 -4.05 11.95 -1.59
C LYS A 87 -4.25 10.46 -1.80
N SER A 88 -3.93 9.97 -2.98
CA SER A 88 -4.10 8.56 -3.33
C SER A 88 -2.76 7.94 -3.72
N ILE A 89 -2.57 6.69 -3.32
CA ILE A 89 -1.42 5.86 -3.66
C ILE A 89 -1.98 4.59 -4.27
N ILE A 90 -1.48 4.20 -5.43
CA ILE A 90 -1.75 2.88 -6.02
C ILE A 90 -0.42 2.13 -6.05
N ALA A 91 -0.40 0.90 -5.55
CA ALA A 91 0.76 0.03 -5.57
C ALA A 91 0.42 -1.28 -6.28
N PRO A 92 1.35 -1.85 -7.07
CA PRO A 92 1.13 -3.14 -7.70
C PRO A 92 1.22 -4.25 -6.66
N ILE A 93 0.37 -5.26 -6.82
CA ILE A 93 0.43 -6.51 -6.08
C ILE A 93 1.20 -7.50 -6.95
N MET A 94 2.37 -7.90 -6.49
CA MET A 94 3.29 -8.78 -7.21
C MET A 94 3.24 -10.19 -6.64
N ASP A 95 2.97 -11.18 -7.48
CA ASP A 95 3.05 -12.60 -7.16
C ASP A 95 4.05 -13.28 -8.12
N ASN A 96 5.09 -13.89 -7.59
CA ASN A 96 6.16 -14.53 -8.37
C ASN A 96 6.75 -13.68 -9.51
N GLY A 97 6.84 -12.35 -9.32
CA GLY A 97 7.37 -11.41 -10.32
C GLY A 97 6.35 -10.95 -11.38
N GLU A 98 5.13 -11.48 -11.33
CA GLU A 98 4.00 -11.04 -12.14
C GLU A 98 3.09 -10.11 -11.34
N MET A 99 2.54 -9.10 -12.02
CA MET A 99 1.56 -8.22 -11.41
C MET A 99 0.18 -8.89 -11.48
N VAL A 100 -0.37 -9.25 -10.34
CA VAL A 100 -1.69 -9.90 -10.24
C VAL A 100 -2.82 -8.92 -9.98
N GLY A 101 -2.50 -7.68 -9.61
CA GLY A 101 -3.48 -6.63 -9.39
C GLY A 101 -2.88 -5.39 -8.75
N CYS A 102 -3.75 -4.56 -8.18
CA CYS A 102 -3.38 -3.33 -7.49
C CYS A 102 -4.06 -3.24 -6.12
N ILE A 103 -3.40 -2.56 -5.19
CA ILE A 103 -4.02 -1.98 -4.00
C ILE A 103 -3.90 -0.46 -4.08
N SER A 104 -4.98 0.24 -3.77
CA SER A 104 -5.00 1.68 -3.60
C SER A 104 -5.33 2.07 -2.16
N LEU A 105 -4.73 3.15 -1.69
CA LEU A 105 -5.06 3.83 -0.45
C LEU A 105 -5.36 5.28 -0.78
N SER A 106 -6.56 5.73 -0.44
CA SER A 106 -7.00 7.11 -0.60
C SER A 106 -7.18 7.70 0.79
N ILE A 107 -6.55 8.85 1.04
CA ILE A 107 -6.50 9.50 2.36
C ILE A 107 -7.18 10.86 2.23
N ASN A 108 -8.11 11.14 3.14
CA ASN A 108 -8.73 12.46 3.28
C ASN A 108 -7.70 13.42 3.87
N MET A 109 -7.40 14.49 3.14
CA MET A 109 -6.38 15.47 3.52
C MET A 109 -6.93 16.61 4.39
N GLU A 110 -8.25 16.68 4.60
CA GLU A 110 -8.88 17.75 5.38
C GLU A 110 -8.76 17.51 6.90
N GLU A 111 -8.58 16.25 7.33
CA GLU A 111 -8.31 15.94 8.73
C GLU A 111 -6.81 16.09 9.04
N GLU A 112 -6.44 17.30 9.46
CA GLU A 112 -5.16 17.75 10.04
C GLU A 112 -3.95 16.78 9.96
N ALA A 113 -3.07 17.06 8.99
CA ALA A 113 -1.65 17.31 9.22
C ALA A 113 -0.79 16.28 10.00
N ARG A 114 -1.07 14.96 9.94
CA ARG A 114 -0.11 13.93 10.43
C ARG A 114 0.55 13.13 9.31
N HIS A 115 1.69 13.67 8.87
CA HIS A 115 2.95 12.97 8.63
C HIS A 115 3.11 12.08 7.38
N GLU A 116 4.40 11.85 7.12
CA GLU A 116 5.08 11.57 5.87
C GLU A 116 5.07 10.10 5.45
N ASP A 117 5.07 9.92 4.12
CA ASP A 117 5.45 8.72 3.38
C ASP A 117 4.70 7.40 3.61
N TYR A 118 3.38 7.43 3.44
CA TYR A 118 2.50 6.25 3.31
C TYR A 118 2.92 5.26 2.20
N SER A 119 3.75 5.68 1.25
CA SER A 119 4.22 4.80 0.17
C SER A 119 5.07 3.65 0.71
N SER A 120 5.87 3.93 1.74
CA SER A 120 6.72 2.97 2.44
C SER A 120 5.90 2.00 3.29
N ILE A 121 4.82 2.49 3.94
CA ILE A 121 3.88 1.64 4.70
C ILE A 121 3.12 0.70 3.77
N LEU A 122 2.61 1.19 2.64
CA LEU A 122 1.94 0.35 1.64
C LEU A 122 2.89 -0.67 1.03
N ARG A 123 4.13 -0.28 0.69
CA ARG A 123 5.16 -1.22 0.24
C ARG A 123 5.41 -2.30 1.29
N LEU A 124 5.44 -1.95 2.58
CA LEU A 124 5.60 -2.91 3.67
C LEU A 124 4.39 -3.86 3.75
N CYS A 125 3.16 -3.33 3.67
CA CYS A 125 1.93 -4.12 3.68
C CYS A 125 1.83 -5.07 2.47
N ALA A 126 2.12 -4.59 1.26
CA ALA A 126 2.11 -5.40 0.04
C ALA A 126 3.16 -6.53 0.06
N ASN A 127 4.33 -6.28 0.65
CA ASN A 127 5.40 -7.28 0.75
C ASN A 127 5.27 -8.21 1.96
N SER A 128 4.54 -7.82 3.01
CA SER A 128 4.25 -8.66 4.19
C SER A 128 3.29 -9.81 3.89
N ALA A 129 2.60 -9.76 2.74
CA ALA A 129 1.75 -10.83 2.24
C ALA A 129 2.53 -11.94 1.48
N LYS A 130 3.87 -11.85 1.39
CA LYS A 130 4.69 -13.03 1.05
C LYS A 130 4.45 -14.09 2.13
N PRO A 131 4.18 -15.36 1.77
CA PRO A 131 3.73 -16.33 2.73
C PRO A 131 4.77 -16.51 3.83
N MET A 132 4.30 -16.48 5.09
CA MET A 132 5.00 -16.98 6.28
C MET A 132 5.51 -18.44 6.14
N ALA A 133 5.28 -19.10 5.00
CA ALA A 133 5.71 -20.47 4.69
C ALA A 133 7.23 -20.64 4.48
N ALA A 134 8.04 -19.58 4.50
CA ALA A 134 9.50 -19.71 4.34
C ALA A 134 10.29 -19.76 5.67
N ARG A 135 9.65 -19.55 6.84
CA ARG A 135 10.36 -19.47 8.13
C ARG A 135 10.59 -20.83 8.80
N GLU A 136 10.00 -21.92 8.31
CA GLU A 136 10.19 -23.27 8.87
C GLU A 136 11.34 -24.08 8.24
N ARG A 137 12.08 -23.54 7.26
CA ARG A 137 13.27 -24.21 6.69
C ARG A 137 14.63 -23.60 7.07
N ARG A 138 14.71 -22.89 8.20
CA ARG A 138 15.99 -22.37 8.74
C ARG A 138 16.14 -22.60 10.25
N GLN A 139 15.65 -23.73 10.76
CA GLN A 139 16.07 -24.23 12.09
C GLN A 139 17.14 -25.34 12.02
N SER A 140 17.58 -25.73 10.83
CA SER A 140 18.78 -26.57 10.65
C SER A 140 19.89 -25.75 9.98
N ASP A 141 20.51 -24.86 10.74
CA ASP A 141 21.97 -24.72 10.77
C ASP A 141 22.34 -23.59 11.72
N LYS A 142 22.70 -24.00 12.94
CA LYS A 142 23.32 -23.16 13.96
C LYS A 142 24.70 -22.73 13.45
N LYS A 143 24.90 -21.43 13.22
CA LYS A 143 26.14 -20.66 13.51
C LYS A 143 26.02 -19.26 12.92
N GLY A 144 25.98 -18.23 13.78
CA GLY A 144 26.14 -16.84 13.35
C GLY A 144 25.19 -15.83 13.99
N GLU A 145 24.94 -15.91 15.31
CA GLU A 145 24.17 -14.86 16.03
C GLU A 145 25.03 -13.64 16.44
N GLY A 146 26.26 -13.51 15.92
CA GLY A 146 27.19 -12.44 16.32
C GLY A 146 27.23 -11.20 15.42
N GLU A 147 26.89 -11.30 14.12
CA GLU A 147 27.16 -10.21 13.16
C GLU A 147 25.96 -9.32 12.83
N VAL A 148 24.73 -9.79 13.08
CA VAL A 148 23.52 -9.06 12.62
C VAL A 148 23.11 -7.94 13.59
N VAL A 149 23.54 -8.01 14.85
CA VAL A 149 23.25 -6.98 15.86
C VAL A 149 24.11 -5.73 15.65
N GLU A 150 25.32 -5.88 15.11
CA GLU A 150 26.25 -4.76 14.87
C GLU A 150 25.75 -3.88 13.71
N THR A 151 25.25 -4.48 12.62
CA THR A 151 24.73 -3.73 11.46
C THR A 151 23.45 -2.94 11.77
N LEU A 152 22.63 -3.39 12.74
CA LEU A 152 21.39 -2.71 13.12
C LEU A 152 21.61 -1.50 14.04
N LEU A 153 22.69 -1.51 14.82
CA LEU A 153 23.08 -0.36 15.66
C LEU A 153 23.74 0.75 14.84
N GLU A 154 24.58 0.41 13.86
CA GLU A 154 25.23 1.40 12.98
C GLU A 154 24.23 2.19 12.12
N ILE A 155 23.12 1.57 11.71
CA ILE A 155 22.06 2.23 10.95
C ILE A 155 21.26 3.20 11.84
N GLN A 156 21.08 2.89 13.13
CA GLN A 156 20.40 3.79 14.06
C GLN A 156 21.23 5.04 14.37
N ASP A 157 22.54 4.87 14.60
CA ASP A 157 23.41 6.01 14.94
C ASP A 157 23.65 6.95 13.75
N GLY A 158 23.72 6.43 12.52
CA GLY A 158 23.87 7.24 11.31
C GLY A 158 22.65 8.14 10.98
N ILE A 159 21.44 7.70 11.36
CA ILE A 159 20.21 8.46 11.15
C ILE A 159 20.08 9.60 12.17
N VAL A 160 20.53 9.40 13.40
CA VAL A 160 20.48 10.43 14.46
C VAL A 160 21.47 11.58 14.18
N GLN A 161 22.69 11.29 13.72
CA GLN A 161 23.70 12.34 13.46
C GLN A 161 23.39 13.22 12.23
N SER A 162 22.66 12.68 11.24
CA SER A 162 22.26 13.41 10.03
C SER A 162 21.14 14.42 10.28
N ALA A 163 20.39 14.25 11.37
CA ALA A 163 19.31 15.17 11.76
C ALA A 163 19.80 16.39 12.55
N GLU A 164 21.00 16.35 13.14
CA GLU A 164 21.52 17.44 13.98
C GLU A 164 22.38 18.48 13.24
N HIS A 165 22.89 18.18 12.04
CA HIS A 165 23.80 19.06 11.29
C HIS A 165 23.16 19.79 10.10
N GLY A 166 21.85 19.65 9.89
CA GLY A 166 21.08 20.40 8.88
C GLY A 166 20.54 21.72 9.44
N LYS A 167 21.40 22.66 9.81
CA LYS A 167 21.06 24.07 10.07
C LYS A 167 21.83 24.99 9.12
#